data_AF-A0A852S0X8-F1
#
_entry.id   AF-A0A852S0X8-F1
#
_cell.length_a   1.000
_cell.length_b   1.000
_cell.length_c   1.000
_cell.angle_alpha   90.00
_cell.angle_beta   90.00
_cell.angle_gamma   90.00
#
_symmetry.space_group_name_H-M   'P 1'
#
loop_
_entity.id
_entity.type
_entity.pdbx_description
1 polymer ?
#
loop_
_entity_poly.entity_id
_entity_poly.type
_entity_poly.pdbx_seq_one_letter_code
_entity_poly.pdbx_strand_id
1 'polypeptide(L)'
;MLSRALLAATALLAAGCAASSGDTTPAPAAPTTTATVPATPAPTATPAPTGFTSSSRRLTDAEQAAMRGVTWHPGCPVPLSDLRLVRLAFHDFAGRRRTGRLVVHHDVVADVRRVFARLWDLGFPIRRMRPIEAYGGDDFASIEADNTSAFNCRPKTGSSSIWSHHAYGRAIDLDPLENPYVLHGRTTHDGSVRYLDRSTARPGVVREGDPVVAAFDAIGWHWGGRWHDPVDHQHFSAMPD
;
A
#
# COMPACT_ATOMS: atom_id res chain seq x y z
N MET A 1 3.70 -50.77 -42.06
CA MET A 1 2.92 -50.10 -43.12
C MET A 1 3.14 -48.61 -42.90
N LEU A 2 4.18 -47.97 -43.49
CA LEU A 2 4.21 -47.32 -44.82
C LEU A 2 2.97 -46.43 -45.03
N SER A 3 3.03 -45.13 -45.36
CA SER A 3 4.03 -44.31 -46.07
C SER A 3 3.65 -42.82 -45.88
N ARG A 4 4.59 -41.88 -45.63
CA ARG A 4 5.29 -41.00 -46.61
C ARG A 4 4.35 -40.04 -47.37
N ALA A 5 4.39 -38.72 -47.14
CA ALA A 5 5.41 -37.70 -47.46
C ALA A 5 5.12 -36.98 -48.79
N LEU A 6 5.21 -35.63 -48.82
CA LEU A 6 6.23 -34.92 -49.60
C LEU A 6 6.25 -33.40 -49.32
N LEU A 7 7.47 -32.87 -49.25
CA LEU A 7 7.86 -31.46 -49.28
C LEU A 7 7.79 -30.90 -50.71
N ALA A 8 7.75 -29.56 -50.83
CA ALA A 8 8.63 -28.84 -51.76
C ALA A 8 8.90 -27.41 -51.28
N ALA A 9 10.16 -27.02 -51.34
CA ALA A 9 10.71 -25.69 -51.08
C ALA A 9 11.22 -25.09 -52.40
N THR A 10 11.25 -23.76 -52.54
CA THR A 10 12.33 -23.05 -53.27
C THR A 10 12.30 -21.54 -53.05
N ALA A 11 13.51 -20.96 -53.06
CA ALA A 11 13.90 -19.59 -52.72
C ALA A 11 14.10 -18.69 -53.96
N LEU A 12 14.08 -17.36 -53.77
CA LEU A 12 14.65 -16.34 -54.68
C LEU A 12 15.12 -15.14 -53.83
N LEU A 13 16.43 -14.84 -53.76
CA LEU A 13 17.27 -13.97 -54.63
C LEU A 13 17.29 -12.49 -54.21
N ALA A 14 18.51 -11.99 -53.96
CA ALA A 14 18.84 -10.60 -53.64
C ALA A 14 19.18 -9.79 -54.91
N ALA A 15 18.82 -8.50 -54.95
CA ALA A 15 19.39 -7.48 -55.83
C ALA A 15 19.19 -6.09 -55.20
N GLY A 16 20.18 -5.21 -55.31
CA GLY A 16 20.25 -3.92 -54.62
C GLY A 16 19.98 -2.66 -55.47
N CYS A 17 20.08 -1.53 -54.76
CA CYS A 17 20.32 -0.13 -55.16
C CYS A 17 19.36 0.59 -56.13
N ALA A 18 18.73 1.69 -55.63
CA ALA A 18 18.88 3.04 -56.19
C ALA A 18 18.18 4.08 -55.31
N ALA A 19 18.92 5.12 -54.92
CA ALA A 19 18.40 6.33 -54.29
C ALA A 19 17.72 7.22 -55.35
N SER A 20 16.61 7.86 -54.99
CA SER A 20 16.07 8.99 -55.76
C SER A 20 15.91 10.19 -54.82
N SER A 21 16.64 11.25 -55.16
CA SER A 21 16.61 12.55 -54.50
C SER A 21 15.37 13.30 -54.99
N GLY A 22 14.39 13.47 -54.10
CA GLY A 22 13.24 14.36 -54.32
C GLY A 22 13.56 15.75 -53.78
N ASP A 23 13.84 16.68 -54.69
CA ASP A 23 13.99 18.11 -54.41
C ASP A 23 12.63 18.67 -53.97
N THR A 24 12.50 19.13 -52.72
CA THR A 24 11.29 19.78 -52.21
C THR A 24 11.64 21.18 -51.71
N THR A 25 11.16 22.18 -52.44
CA THR A 25 11.23 23.61 -52.09
C THR A 25 10.57 23.87 -50.72
N PRO A 26 11.20 24.59 -49.77
CA PRO A 26 10.56 24.92 -48.50
C PRO A 26 9.62 26.12 -48.68
N ALA A 27 8.36 25.95 -48.26
CA ALA A 27 7.39 27.03 -48.10
C ALA A 27 7.74 27.92 -46.89
N PRO A 28 7.37 29.22 -46.89
CA PRO A 28 7.76 30.15 -45.82
C PRO A 28 7.02 29.85 -44.51
N ALA A 29 7.76 29.87 -43.40
CA ALA A 29 7.27 29.61 -42.05
C ALA A 29 6.33 30.75 -41.57
N ALA A 30 5.16 30.37 -41.09
CA ALA A 30 4.24 31.26 -40.37
C ALA A 30 4.76 31.54 -38.94
N PRO A 31 4.51 32.72 -38.36
CA PRO A 31 4.98 33.07 -37.02
C PRO A 31 4.20 32.29 -35.95
N THR A 32 4.90 31.42 -35.23
CA THR A 32 4.36 30.70 -34.06
C THR A 32 4.18 31.66 -32.90
N THR A 33 2.94 32.02 -32.58
CA THR A 33 2.60 32.76 -31.36
C THR A 33 2.75 31.81 -30.18
N THR A 34 3.74 32.02 -29.32
CA THR A 34 3.92 31.24 -28.09
C THR A 34 2.83 31.62 -27.09
N ALA A 35 1.78 30.81 -27.00
CA ALA A 35 0.80 30.94 -25.93
C ALA A 35 1.46 30.57 -24.59
N THR A 36 1.59 31.55 -23.70
CA THR A 36 2.02 31.32 -22.31
C THR A 36 0.93 30.52 -21.59
N VAL A 37 1.20 29.25 -21.32
CA VAL A 37 0.32 28.38 -20.52
C VAL A 37 0.40 28.84 -19.06
N PRO A 38 -0.72 29.11 -18.36
CA PRO A 38 -0.69 29.46 -16.95
C PRO A 38 -0.13 28.29 -16.15
N ALA A 39 0.88 28.54 -15.30
CA ALA A 39 1.43 27.53 -14.40
C ALA A 39 0.38 27.14 -13.36
N THR A 40 0.01 25.86 -13.32
CA THR A 40 -0.81 25.28 -12.24
C THR A 40 -0.09 25.49 -10.90
N PRO A 41 -0.73 26.06 -9.86
CA PRO A 41 -0.10 26.23 -8.57
C PRO A 41 0.26 24.87 -7.97
N ALA A 42 1.53 24.73 -7.54
CA ALA A 42 1.99 23.53 -6.86
C ALA A 42 1.16 23.28 -5.59
N PRO A 43 0.82 22.02 -5.26
CA PRO A 43 0.05 21.71 -4.07
C PRO A 43 0.81 22.19 -2.83
N THR A 44 0.15 23.03 -2.02
CA THR A 44 0.69 23.53 -0.75
C THR A 44 1.07 22.36 0.14
N ALA A 45 2.36 22.24 0.48
CA ALA A 45 2.83 21.23 1.41
C ALA A 45 2.10 21.38 2.75
N THR A 46 1.49 20.29 3.24
CA THR A 46 0.87 20.29 4.57
C THR A 46 1.97 20.56 5.61
N PRO A 47 1.81 21.56 6.49
CA PRO A 47 2.81 21.86 7.51
C PRO A 47 3.00 20.66 8.44
N ALA A 48 4.25 20.46 8.88
CA ALA A 48 4.57 19.37 9.80
C ALA A 48 3.89 19.60 11.16
N PRO A 49 3.31 18.57 11.79
CA PRO A 49 2.65 18.73 13.08
C PRO A 49 3.66 19.04 14.19
N THR A 50 3.26 19.86 15.17
CA THR A 50 4.10 20.26 16.32
C THR A 50 4.06 19.25 17.48
N GLY A 51 3.08 18.35 17.49
CA GLY A 51 2.89 17.27 18.45
C GLY A 51 1.96 16.20 17.86
N PHE A 52 1.56 15.22 18.68
CA PHE A 52 0.58 14.24 18.22
C PHE A 52 -0.75 14.95 17.95
N THR A 53 -1.26 14.79 16.73
CA THR A 53 -2.57 15.28 16.34
C THR A 53 -3.33 14.16 15.66
N SER A 54 -4.62 14.06 15.96
CA SER A 54 -5.50 13.12 15.28
C SER A 54 -6.85 13.74 15.00
N SER A 55 -7.47 13.35 13.89
CA SER A 55 -8.85 13.69 13.56
C SER A 55 -9.49 12.52 12.84
N SER A 56 -10.81 12.43 12.89
CA SER A 56 -11.57 11.42 12.16
C SER A 56 -12.85 12.03 11.63
N ARG A 57 -13.30 11.55 10.47
CA ARG A 57 -14.57 11.95 9.88
C ARG A 57 -15.15 10.82 9.04
N ARG A 58 -16.43 10.95 8.69
CA ARG A 58 -17.02 10.12 7.62
C ARG A 58 -16.25 10.34 6.32
N LEU A 59 -16.23 9.30 5.49
CA LEU A 59 -15.72 9.37 4.13
C LEU A 59 -16.57 10.37 3.33
N THR A 60 -15.91 11.24 2.57
CA THR A 60 -16.60 12.11 1.60
C THR A 60 -17.12 11.27 0.43
N ASP A 61 -18.03 11.82 -0.36
CA ASP A 61 -18.54 11.13 -1.55
C ASP A 61 -17.43 10.80 -2.55
N ALA A 62 -16.45 11.69 -2.70
CA ALA A 62 -15.28 11.47 -3.55
C ALA A 62 -14.41 10.30 -3.05
N GLU A 63 -14.19 10.19 -1.73
CA GLU A 63 -13.44 9.07 -1.15
C GLU A 63 -14.22 7.76 -1.24
N GLN A 64 -15.53 7.80 -0.98
CA GLN A 64 -16.40 6.63 -1.19
C GLN A 64 -16.37 6.17 -2.65
N ALA A 65 -16.42 7.09 -3.61
CA ALA A 65 -16.33 6.78 -5.03
C ALA A 65 -14.96 6.16 -5.38
N ALA A 66 -13.86 6.68 -4.84
CA ALA A 66 -12.51 6.14 -5.04
C ALA A 66 -12.32 4.73 -4.47
N MET A 67 -13.07 4.37 -3.41
CA MET A 67 -13.01 3.03 -2.81
C MET A 67 -13.85 1.99 -3.57
N ARG A 68 -14.96 2.40 -4.21
CA ARG A 68 -15.89 1.48 -4.89
C ARG A 68 -15.21 0.79 -6.07
N GLY A 69 -15.24 -0.53 -6.08
CA GLY A 69 -14.57 -1.38 -7.07
C GLY A 69 -13.06 -1.49 -6.88
N VAL A 70 -12.50 -0.89 -5.81
CA VAL A 70 -11.06 -0.87 -5.53
C VAL A 70 -10.78 -1.57 -4.20
N THR A 71 -11.09 -0.92 -3.08
CA THR A 71 -10.95 -1.47 -1.73
C THR A 71 -12.27 -1.85 -1.09
N TRP A 72 -13.40 -1.50 -1.73
CA TRP A 72 -14.76 -1.83 -1.29
C TRP A 72 -15.63 -2.21 -2.50
N HIS A 73 -16.49 -3.22 -2.34
CA HIS A 73 -17.47 -3.63 -3.35
C HIS A 73 -18.73 -4.20 -2.69
N PRO A 74 -19.85 -4.36 -3.43
CA PRO A 74 -20.99 -5.10 -2.94
C PRO A 74 -20.58 -6.52 -2.48
N GLY A 75 -21.00 -6.91 -1.28
CA GLY A 75 -20.58 -8.17 -0.64
C GLY A 75 -19.53 -8.00 0.45
N CYS A 76 -18.88 -6.84 0.55
CA CYS A 76 -18.03 -6.52 1.69
C CYS A 76 -18.80 -6.55 3.00
N PRO A 77 -18.19 -7.04 4.10
CA PRO A 77 -18.89 -7.27 5.36
C PRO A 77 -19.22 -5.97 6.12
N VAL A 78 -18.67 -4.83 5.68
CA VAL A 78 -18.86 -3.52 6.31
C VAL A 78 -19.32 -2.50 5.26
N PRO A 79 -20.40 -1.74 5.50
CA PRO A 79 -20.81 -0.67 4.61
C PRO A 79 -19.89 0.55 4.73
N LEU A 80 -19.73 1.31 3.65
CA LEU A 80 -18.92 2.54 3.64
C LEU A 80 -19.37 3.56 4.70
N SER A 81 -20.65 3.56 5.09
CA SER A 81 -21.20 4.43 6.15
C SER A 81 -20.57 4.21 7.52
N ASP A 82 -20.02 3.01 7.75
CA ASP A 82 -19.44 2.60 9.02
C ASP A 82 -17.92 2.78 9.05
N LEU A 83 -17.33 3.14 7.92
CA LEU A 83 -15.91 3.48 7.81
C LEU A 83 -15.66 4.96 8.10
N ARG A 84 -14.47 5.24 8.63
CA ARG A 84 -13.98 6.58 8.95
C ARG A 84 -12.59 6.74 8.37
N LEU A 85 -12.36 7.90 7.76
CA LEU A 85 -11.01 8.36 7.49
C LEU A 85 -10.44 8.92 8.80
N VAL A 86 -9.32 8.38 9.25
CA VAL A 86 -8.59 8.84 10.42
C VAL A 86 -7.27 9.45 9.95
N ARG A 87 -7.02 10.71 10.31
CA ARG A 87 -5.74 11.39 10.11
C ARG A 87 -4.93 11.30 11.39
N LEU A 88 -3.65 10.93 11.27
CA LEU A 88 -2.76 10.68 12.40
C LEU A 88 -1.41 11.33 12.15
N ALA A 89 -0.87 12.04 13.13
CA ALA A 89 0.52 12.44 13.12
C ALA A 89 1.43 11.23 13.42
N PHE A 90 2.58 11.13 12.76
CA PHE A 90 3.58 10.09 13.00
C PHE A 90 5.01 10.61 12.76
N HIS A 91 6.02 9.87 13.24
CA HIS A 91 7.42 10.09 12.92
C HIS A 91 7.83 9.20 11.76
N ASP A 92 8.43 9.75 10.70
CA ASP A 92 9.02 8.92 9.64
C ASP A 92 10.37 8.33 10.04
N PHE A 93 10.92 7.43 9.23
CA PHE A 93 12.22 6.80 9.48
C PHE A 93 13.41 7.77 9.55
N ALA A 94 13.25 9.03 9.09
CA ALA A 94 14.23 10.09 9.26
C ALA A 94 13.94 10.97 10.49
N GLY A 95 13.00 10.56 11.36
CA GLY A 95 12.55 11.29 12.53
C GLY A 95 11.63 12.49 12.22
N ARG A 96 11.29 12.73 10.95
CA ARG A 96 10.49 13.91 10.57
C ARG A 96 9.05 13.67 10.93
N ARG A 97 8.38 14.74 11.38
CA ARG A 97 6.97 14.72 11.75
C ARG A 97 6.11 14.79 10.49
N ARG A 98 5.23 13.82 10.33
CA ARG A 98 4.35 13.65 9.16
C ARG A 98 2.90 13.48 9.60
N THR A 99 1.99 13.56 8.64
CA THR A 99 0.58 13.21 8.83
C THR A 99 0.18 12.18 7.80
N GLY A 100 -0.43 11.10 8.28
CA GLY A 100 -0.91 9.97 7.49
C GLY A 100 -2.42 9.82 7.56
N ARG A 101 -2.93 8.86 6.80
CA ARG A 101 -4.36 8.54 6.75
C ARG A 101 -4.57 7.03 6.78
N LEU A 102 -5.51 6.59 7.61
CA LEU A 102 -6.06 5.23 7.61
C LEU A 102 -7.56 5.30 7.38
N VAL A 103 -8.12 4.25 6.79
CA VAL A 103 -9.57 4.01 6.77
C VAL A 103 -9.84 2.84 7.70
N VAL A 104 -10.67 3.03 8.72
CA VAL A 104 -11.00 2.03 9.74
C VAL A 104 -12.49 2.05 10.04
N HIS A 105 -13.00 1.00 10.66
CA HIS A 105 -14.37 0.98 11.17
C HIS A 105 -14.54 2.00 12.31
N HIS A 106 -15.71 2.59 12.43
CA HIS A 106 -15.95 3.71 13.35
C HIS A 106 -15.81 3.36 14.83
N ASP A 107 -16.03 2.10 15.21
CA ASP A 107 -15.91 1.61 16.60
C ASP A 107 -14.46 1.60 17.11
N VAL A 108 -13.49 1.30 16.24
CA VAL A 108 -12.06 1.22 16.60
C VAL A 108 -11.32 2.55 16.48
N VAL A 109 -11.99 3.64 16.08
CA VAL A 109 -11.33 4.95 15.90
C VAL A 109 -10.63 5.43 17.18
N ALA A 110 -11.25 5.20 18.35
CA ALA A 110 -10.68 5.60 19.63
C ALA A 110 -9.41 4.81 19.97
N ASP A 111 -9.43 3.51 19.70
CA ASP A 111 -8.31 2.59 19.92
C ASP A 111 -7.12 2.93 19.02
N VAL A 112 -7.39 3.10 17.73
CA VAL A 112 -6.37 3.52 16.75
C VAL A 112 -5.74 4.85 17.18
N ARG A 113 -6.53 5.84 17.60
CA ARG A 113 -5.98 7.10 18.13
C ARG A 113 -5.08 6.88 19.35
N ARG A 114 -5.47 6.01 20.27
CA ARG A 114 -4.70 5.72 21.49
C ARG A 114 -3.37 5.05 21.18
N VAL A 115 -3.36 4.05 20.30
CA VAL A 115 -2.13 3.37 19.88
C VAL A 115 -1.21 4.33 19.15
N PHE A 116 -1.71 5.09 18.18
CA PHE A 116 -0.85 6.00 17.44
C PHE A 116 -0.32 7.17 18.27
N ALA A 117 -1.06 7.61 19.30
CA ALA A 117 -0.53 8.54 20.29
C ALA A 117 0.66 7.91 21.03
N ARG A 118 0.54 6.63 21.44
CA ARG A 118 1.62 5.91 22.11
C ARG A 118 2.84 5.69 21.19
N LEU A 119 2.63 5.31 19.93
CA LEU A 119 3.70 5.16 18.94
C LEU A 119 4.40 6.50 18.67
N TRP A 120 3.64 7.60 18.63
CA TRP A 120 4.23 8.95 18.55
C TRP A 120 5.14 9.24 19.74
N ASP A 121 4.67 9.01 20.97
CA ASP A 121 5.47 9.27 22.18
C ASP A 121 6.73 8.39 22.25
N LEU A 122 6.67 7.18 21.70
CA LEU A 122 7.81 6.27 21.57
C LEU A 122 8.79 6.70 20.47
N GLY A 123 8.41 7.61 19.59
CA GLY A 123 9.17 7.93 18.38
C GLY A 123 9.27 6.75 17.42
N PHE A 124 8.30 5.83 17.44
CA PHE A 124 8.30 4.66 16.55
C PHE A 124 8.23 5.15 15.09
N PRO A 125 9.20 4.77 14.24
CA PRO A 125 9.24 5.24 12.87
C PRO A 125 8.19 4.51 12.04
N ILE A 126 7.45 5.25 11.21
CA ILE A 126 6.49 4.72 10.24
C ILE A 126 6.89 5.23 8.86
N ARG A 127 7.07 4.36 7.87
CA ARG A 127 7.58 4.81 6.56
C ARG A 127 6.55 5.63 5.81
N ARG A 128 5.32 5.15 5.82
CA ARG A 128 4.20 5.76 5.13
C ARG A 128 2.88 5.29 5.72
N MET A 129 1.85 6.12 5.59
CA MET A 129 0.50 5.78 6.00
C MET A 129 -0.50 6.42 5.04
N ARG A 130 -0.93 5.61 4.07
CA ARG A 130 -1.92 5.99 3.05
C ARG A 130 -2.99 4.89 2.97
N PRO A 131 -4.25 5.26 2.72
CA PRO A 131 -5.29 4.30 2.39
C PRO A 131 -4.93 3.48 1.14
N ILE A 132 -5.39 2.23 1.09
CA ILE A 132 -5.00 1.25 0.07
C ILE A 132 -5.48 1.63 -1.34
N GLU A 133 -6.51 2.47 -1.50
CA GLU A 133 -6.93 2.94 -2.82
C GLU A 133 -5.83 3.74 -3.55
N ALA A 134 -4.83 4.27 -2.82
CA ALA A 134 -3.65 4.89 -3.42
C ALA A 134 -2.76 3.89 -4.20
N TYR A 135 -2.99 2.60 -4.01
CA TYR A 135 -2.32 1.47 -4.67
C TYR A 135 -3.30 0.63 -5.50
N GLY A 136 -4.51 1.15 -5.77
CA GLY A 136 -5.49 0.43 -6.57
C GLY A 136 -6.06 -0.83 -5.91
N GLY A 137 -6.04 -0.95 -4.58
CA GLY A 137 -6.51 -2.16 -3.90
C GLY A 137 -5.45 -3.25 -3.75
N ASP A 138 -4.27 -3.06 -4.34
CA ASP A 138 -3.20 -4.04 -4.40
C ASP A 138 -2.33 -4.01 -3.13
N ASP A 139 -2.45 -5.06 -2.32
CA ASP A 139 -1.63 -5.23 -1.12
C ASP A 139 -0.16 -5.44 -1.45
N PHE A 140 0.17 -6.16 -2.53
CA PHE A 140 1.56 -6.38 -2.91
C PHE A 140 2.23 -5.03 -3.22
N ALA A 141 1.57 -4.17 -4.01
CA ALA A 141 2.06 -2.83 -4.30
C ALA A 141 2.13 -1.93 -3.05
N SER A 142 1.17 -2.06 -2.12
CA SER A 142 1.18 -1.34 -0.84
C SER A 142 2.35 -1.78 0.06
N ILE A 143 2.62 -3.08 0.14
CA ILE A 143 3.71 -3.66 0.93
C ILE A 143 5.08 -3.28 0.34
N GLU A 144 5.26 -3.36 -0.99
CA GLU A 144 6.49 -2.90 -1.66
C GLU A 144 6.78 -1.41 -1.41
N ALA A 145 5.73 -0.62 -1.19
CA ALA A 145 5.83 0.79 -0.82
C ALA A 145 6.01 1.02 0.70
N ASP A 146 6.06 -0.06 1.48
CA ASP A 146 6.15 -0.10 2.95
C ASP A 146 5.10 0.78 3.62
N ASN A 147 3.85 0.55 3.23
CA ASN A 147 2.74 1.37 3.65
C ASN A 147 2.02 0.76 4.84
N THR A 148 2.07 1.44 5.98
CA THR A 148 1.17 1.15 7.10
C THR A 148 -0.28 1.39 6.66
N SER A 149 -1.11 0.36 6.78
CA SER A 149 -2.42 0.31 6.15
C SER A 149 -3.49 -0.31 7.05
N ALA A 150 -4.76 -0.22 6.65
CA ALA A 150 -5.89 -0.73 7.41
C ALA A 150 -6.97 -1.31 6.48
N PHE A 151 -8.08 -0.62 6.21
CA PHE A 151 -9.17 -1.20 5.43
C PHE A 151 -8.77 -1.59 3.99
N ASN A 152 -8.96 -2.87 3.66
CA ASN A 152 -9.00 -3.42 2.30
C ASN A 152 -9.95 -4.63 2.29
N CYS A 153 -11.07 -4.53 1.57
CA CYS A 153 -12.06 -5.59 1.53
C CYS A 153 -11.66 -6.68 0.53
N ARG A 154 -11.11 -7.76 1.08
CA ARG A 154 -10.72 -8.96 0.34
C ARG A 154 -10.75 -10.20 1.25
N PRO A 155 -10.76 -11.40 0.66
CA PRO A 155 -10.54 -12.62 1.43
C PRO A 155 -9.20 -12.62 2.18
N LYS A 156 -9.12 -13.40 3.27
CA LYS A 156 -7.86 -13.72 3.93
C LYS A 156 -6.97 -14.49 2.95
N THR A 157 -5.65 -14.31 3.06
CA THR A 157 -4.66 -15.00 2.22
C THR A 157 -4.89 -16.50 2.24
N GLY A 158 -5.01 -17.12 1.06
CA GLY A 158 -5.26 -18.56 0.93
C GLY A 158 -6.72 -18.99 1.11
N SER A 159 -7.66 -18.06 1.31
CA SER A 159 -9.11 -18.35 1.39
C SER A 159 -9.89 -17.63 0.29
N SER A 160 -11.00 -18.22 -0.14
CA SER A 160 -11.99 -17.59 -1.02
C SER A 160 -13.32 -17.30 -0.31
N SER A 161 -13.50 -17.78 0.92
CA SER A 161 -14.77 -17.73 1.67
C SER A 161 -14.66 -16.99 3.00
N ILE A 162 -13.45 -16.76 3.51
CA ILE A 162 -13.21 -16.10 4.78
C ILE A 162 -12.63 -14.72 4.50
N TRP A 163 -13.27 -13.69 5.06
CA TRP A 163 -12.80 -12.31 4.96
C TRP A 163 -11.52 -12.08 5.76
N SER A 164 -10.62 -11.27 5.24
CA SER A 164 -9.51 -10.71 6.02
C SER A 164 -10.05 -9.81 7.13
N HIS A 165 -9.34 -9.68 8.26
CA HIS A 165 -9.71 -8.71 9.30
C HIS A 165 -9.67 -7.26 8.78
N HIS A 166 -8.84 -7.01 7.75
CA HIS A 166 -8.81 -5.74 7.01
C HIS A 166 -10.15 -5.42 6.32
N ALA A 167 -10.90 -6.43 5.89
CA ALA A 167 -12.22 -6.24 5.27
C ALA A 167 -13.28 -5.71 6.25
N TYR A 168 -13.04 -5.87 7.55
CA TYR A 168 -13.88 -5.31 8.60
C TYR A 168 -13.43 -3.92 9.05
N GLY A 169 -12.30 -3.42 8.56
CA GLY A 169 -11.71 -2.14 9.00
C GLY A 169 -11.23 -2.16 10.45
N ARG A 170 -10.92 -3.35 11.00
CA ARG A 170 -10.50 -3.57 12.39
C ARG A 170 -9.10 -4.18 12.51
N ALA A 171 -8.28 -3.97 11.48
CA ALA A 171 -6.90 -4.42 11.44
C ALA A 171 -5.98 -3.31 10.92
N ILE A 172 -4.72 -3.36 11.31
CA ILE A 172 -3.63 -2.50 10.86
C ILE A 172 -2.44 -3.39 10.52
N ASP A 173 -1.86 -3.17 9.35
CA ASP A 173 -0.52 -3.65 9.01
C ASP A 173 0.48 -2.51 9.23
N LEU A 174 1.50 -2.74 10.06
CA LEU A 174 2.49 -1.73 10.47
C LEU A 174 3.87 -1.99 9.83
N ASP A 175 4.32 -1.07 8.97
CA ASP A 175 5.58 -1.12 8.20
C ASP A 175 5.92 -2.53 7.67
N PRO A 176 5.15 -3.02 6.68
CA PRO A 176 5.20 -4.39 6.17
C PRO A 176 6.57 -4.92 5.76
N LEU A 177 7.49 -4.06 5.29
CA LEU A 177 8.82 -4.53 4.92
C LEU A 177 9.65 -4.87 6.17
N GLU A 178 9.56 -4.05 7.20
CA GLU A 178 10.21 -4.29 8.50
C GLU A 178 9.55 -5.44 9.28
N ASN A 179 8.25 -5.66 9.07
CA ASN A 179 7.42 -6.62 9.79
C ASN A 179 6.70 -7.58 8.84
N PRO A 180 7.41 -8.47 8.13
CA PRO A 180 6.79 -9.24 7.07
C PRO A 180 5.79 -10.30 7.57
N TYR A 181 4.86 -10.63 6.69
CA TYR A 181 4.21 -11.93 6.66
C TYR A 181 5.24 -13.02 6.28
N VAL A 182 5.33 -14.06 7.09
CA VAL A 182 6.30 -15.16 6.97
C VAL A 182 5.56 -16.49 6.95
N LEU A 183 5.70 -17.23 5.86
CA LEU A 183 5.14 -18.58 5.69
C LEU A 183 6.30 -19.56 5.50
N HIS A 184 6.37 -20.58 6.33
CA HIS A 184 7.44 -21.59 6.31
C HIS A 184 8.85 -20.97 6.33
N GLY A 185 9.03 -19.91 7.12
CA GLY A 185 10.30 -19.18 7.26
C GLY A 185 10.69 -18.32 6.05
N ARG A 186 9.77 -18.08 5.10
CA ARG A 186 10.00 -17.29 3.89
C ARG A 186 8.98 -16.17 3.76
N THR A 187 9.37 -15.10 3.07
CA THR A 187 8.50 -13.98 2.71
C THR A 187 8.56 -13.76 1.19
N THR A 188 7.50 -13.19 0.62
CA THR A 188 7.37 -12.96 -0.83
C THR A 188 7.93 -11.62 -1.29
N HIS A 189 8.34 -10.77 -0.34
CA HIS A 189 8.85 -9.43 -0.60
C HIS A 189 10.37 -9.39 -0.38
N ASP A 190 11.13 -9.13 -1.44
CA ASP A 190 12.60 -9.16 -1.39
C ASP A 190 13.16 -8.15 -0.38
N GLY A 191 12.53 -6.97 -0.28
CA GLY A 191 12.88 -5.94 0.70
C GLY A 191 12.75 -6.40 2.16
N SER A 192 11.92 -7.42 2.40
CA SER A 192 11.66 -7.97 3.74
C SER A 192 12.62 -9.06 4.17
N VAL A 193 13.35 -9.70 3.24
CA VAL A 193 14.23 -10.86 3.53
C VAL A 193 15.23 -10.54 4.64
N ARG A 194 15.78 -9.32 4.64
CA ARG A 194 16.74 -8.89 5.67
C ARG A 194 16.15 -8.82 7.08
N TYR A 195 14.83 -8.78 7.22
CA TYR A 195 14.10 -8.67 8.48
C TYR A 195 13.52 -10.00 8.97
N LEU A 196 13.80 -11.10 8.25
CA LEU A 196 13.56 -12.45 8.76
C LEU A 196 14.48 -12.76 9.95
N ASP A 197 15.73 -12.27 9.92
CA ASP A 197 16.57 -12.26 11.11
C ASP A 197 16.18 -11.07 12.00
N ARG A 198 15.53 -11.41 13.12
CA ARG A 198 15.04 -10.46 14.13
C ARG A 198 15.89 -10.48 15.41
N SER A 199 17.06 -11.13 15.39
CA SER A 199 17.97 -11.22 16.54
C SER A 199 18.56 -9.86 16.95
N THR A 200 18.67 -8.94 15.99
CA THR A 200 19.20 -7.60 16.22
C THR A 200 18.07 -6.57 16.21
N ALA A 201 18.08 -5.65 17.18
CA ALA A 201 17.16 -4.53 17.20
C ALA A 201 17.40 -3.62 15.99
N ARG A 202 16.33 -3.28 15.26
CA ARG A 202 16.37 -2.34 14.13
C ARG A 202 15.17 -1.39 14.21
N PRO A 203 15.28 -0.13 13.77
CA PRO A 203 14.14 0.78 13.72
C PRO A 203 12.97 0.18 12.92
N GLY A 204 11.75 0.30 13.44
CA GLY A 204 10.52 -0.20 12.78
C GLY A 204 10.25 -1.69 12.96
N VAL A 205 11.22 -2.49 13.43
CA VAL A 205 11.05 -3.93 13.66
C VAL A 205 10.34 -4.17 15.00
N VAL A 206 9.17 -4.83 14.94
CA VAL A 206 8.32 -5.18 16.09
C VAL A 206 8.63 -6.58 16.63
N ARG A 207 8.94 -6.70 17.92
CA ARG A 207 9.18 -7.99 18.59
C ARG A 207 8.27 -8.16 19.80
N GLU A 208 8.05 -9.40 20.20
CA GLU A 208 7.35 -9.69 21.46
C GLU A 208 8.05 -8.96 22.62
N GLY A 209 7.25 -8.32 23.48
CA GLY A 209 7.77 -7.49 24.57
C GLY A 209 8.19 -6.06 24.19
N ASP A 210 8.24 -5.70 22.90
CA ASP A 210 8.48 -4.30 22.51
C ASP A 210 7.29 -3.40 22.91
N PRO A 211 7.53 -2.11 23.25
CA PRO A 211 6.47 -1.18 23.65
C PRO A 211 5.35 -0.97 22.63
N VAL A 212 5.59 -1.27 21.34
CA VAL A 212 4.59 -1.22 20.28
C VAL A 212 3.55 -2.32 20.48
N VAL A 213 3.99 -3.56 20.72
CA VAL A 213 3.10 -4.70 20.99
C VAL A 213 2.29 -4.42 22.25
N ALA A 214 2.94 -3.93 23.31
CA ALA A 214 2.26 -3.55 24.55
C ALA A 214 1.20 -2.44 24.35
N ALA A 215 1.40 -1.53 23.39
CA ALA A 215 0.42 -0.49 23.08
C ALA A 215 -0.86 -1.07 22.45
N PHE A 216 -0.73 -2.07 21.57
CA PHE A 216 -1.87 -2.78 20.99
C PHE A 216 -2.53 -3.72 22.01
N ASP A 217 -1.75 -4.43 22.83
CA ASP A 217 -2.31 -5.26 23.91
C ASP A 217 -3.15 -4.44 24.89
N ALA A 218 -2.73 -3.22 25.21
CA ALA A 218 -3.43 -2.32 26.13
C ALA A 218 -4.82 -1.87 25.64
N ILE A 219 -5.10 -2.01 24.34
CA ILE A 219 -6.43 -1.78 23.74
C ILE A 219 -7.15 -3.11 23.42
N GLY A 220 -6.61 -4.24 23.85
CA GLY A 220 -7.18 -5.56 23.62
C GLY A 220 -7.03 -6.08 22.19
N TRP A 221 -6.11 -5.54 21.40
CA TRP A 221 -5.83 -6.05 20.05
C TRP A 221 -4.84 -7.21 20.09
N HIS A 222 -5.01 -8.12 19.14
CA HIS A 222 -4.15 -9.27 18.93
C HIS A 222 -3.04 -8.93 17.92
N TRP A 223 -1.90 -9.61 18.03
CA TRP A 223 -0.75 -9.44 17.14
C TRP A 223 -0.45 -10.74 16.39
N GLY A 224 -0.38 -10.65 15.06
CA GLY A 224 -0.11 -11.78 14.17
C GLY A 224 1.32 -12.33 14.29
N GLY A 225 2.23 -11.58 14.89
CA GLY A 225 3.57 -12.07 15.24
C GLY A 225 3.57 -13.18 16.30
N ARG A 226 2.42 -13.47 16.94
CA ARG A 226 2.23 -14.56 17.90
C ARG A 226 1.65 -15.84 17.27
N TRP A 227 1.29 -15.82 15.99
CA TRP A 227 0.84 -17.03 15.30
C TRP A 227 1.98 -18.02 15.10
N HIS A 228 1.65 -19.29 14.83
CA HIS A 228 2.65 -20.35 14.63
C HIS A 228 3.18 -20.41 13.20
N ASP A 229 2.29 -20.60 12.23
CA ASP A 229 2.61 -20.59 10.79
C ASP A 229 1.30 -20.40 9.99
N PRO A 230 1.16 -19.35 9.18
CA PRO A 230 2.12 -18.25 8.98
C PRO A 230 2.30 -17.40 10.25
N VAL A 231 3.44 -16.69 10.35
CA VAL A 231 3.66 -15.62 11.32
C VAL A 231 3.47 -14.28 10.60
N ASP A 232 2.61 -13.40 11.09
CA ASP A 232 2.28 -12.14 10.43
C ASP A 232 2.68 -10.94 11.28
N HIS A 233 3.96 -10.54 11.19
CA HIS A 233 4.54 -9.54 12.10
C HIS A 233 3.93 -8.14 11.96
N GLN A 234 3.41 -7.79 10.78
CA GLN A 234 2.78 -6.50 10.50
C GLN A 234 1.40 -6.39 11.13
N HIS A 235 0.70 -7.52 11.28
CA HIS A 235 -0.74 -7.55 11.49
C HIS A 235 -1.13 -7.37 12.94
N PHE A 236 -1.94 -6.35 13.22
CA PHE A 236 -2.61 -6.15 14.49
C PHE A 236 -4.11 -6.03 14.26
N SER A 237 -4.94 -6.67 15.08
CA SER A 237 -6.39 -6.57 14.90
C SER A 237 -7.20 -6.71 16.18
N ALA A 238 -8.39 -6.10 16.19
CA ALA A 238 -9.35 -6.20 17.29
C ALA A 238 -10.11 -7.54 17.34
N MET A 239 -9.81 -8.47 16.43
CA MET A 239 -10.51 -9.73 16.28
C MET A 239 -9.53 -10.88 16.50
N PRO A 240 -9.93 -11.93 17.23
CA PRO A 240 -9.13 -13.14 17.33
C PRO A 240 -9.10 -13.87 15.98
N ASP A 241 -8.03 -14.63 15.73
CA ASP A 241 -7.87 -15.49 14.55
C ASP A 241 -8.48 -16.88 14.71
#